data_AF-A0A370WTS7-F1
#
_entry.id   AF-A0A370WTS7-F1
#
_cell.length_a   1.000
_cell.length_b   1.000
_cell.length_c   1.000
_cell.angle_alpha   90.00
_cell.angle_beta   90.00
_cell.angle_gamma   90.00
#
_symmetry.space_group_name_H-M   'P 1'
#
loop_
_entity.id
_entity.type
_entity.pdbx_description
1 polymer ?
#
loop_
_entity_poly.entity_id
_entity_poly.type
_entity_poly.pdbx_seq_one_letter_code
_entity_poly.pdbx_strand_id
1 'polypeptide(L)'
;MIEISLGKLVLLALIALIVLGPEKLPHAARTAGALVRRLRAGWDSVRAEVERELEIEDLKRTAREAAARAEAMQAEMNKAARETREHVATTAADVHSSIAETRNDVAEAVASKEAPHGTV
;
A
#
# COMPACT_ATOMS: atom_id res chain seq x y z
N MET A 1 -14.87 12.82 6.66
CA MET A 1 -15.68 12.66 7.89
C MET A 1 -17.08 13.14 7.57
N ILE A 2 -18.13 12.34 7.80
CA ILE A 2 -19.51 12.78 7.54
C ILE A 2 -19.98 13.51 8.79
N GLU A 3 -20.09 14.84 8.71
CA GLU A 3 -20.61 15.70 9.77
C GLU A 3 -22.14 15.53 9.88
N ILE A 4 -22.59 14.52 10.63
CA ILE A 4 -24.00 14.28 10.94
C ILE A 4 -24.42 15.26 12.03
N SER A 5 -24.95 16.41 11.60
CA SER A 5 -25.58 17.38 12.50
C SER A 5 -27.10 17.15 12.51
N LEU A 6 -27.73 17.28 13.68
CA LEU A 6 -29.19 17.17 13.86
C LEU A 6 -29.96 18.01 12.84
N GLY A 7 -29.49 19.23 12.53
CA GLY A 7 -30.13 20.09 11.53
C GLY A 7 -30.10 19.52 10.11
N LYS A 8 -29.02 18.84 9.72
CA LYS A 8 -28.89 18.19 8.41
C LYS A 8 -29.82 16.98 8.30
N LEU A 9 -30.00 16.22 9.39
CA LEU A 9 -30.95 15.10 9.42
C LEU A 9 -32.39 15.57 9.23
N VAL A 10 -32.80 16.65 9.90
CA VAL A 10 -34.14 17.24 9.74
C VAL A 10 -34.36 17.74 8.31
N LEU A 11 -33.38 18.45 7.74
CA LEU A 11 -33.45 18.93 6.36
C LEU A 11 -33.57 17.76 5.36
N LEU A 12 -32.77 16.70 5.56
CA LEU A 12 -32.84 15.49 4.73
C LEU A 12 -34.21 14.81 4.83
N ALA A 13 -34.77 14.70 6.05
CA ALA A 13 -36.09 14.14 6.26
C ALA A 13 -37.17 14.96 5.53
N LEU A 14 -37.09 16.30 5.58
CA LEU A 14 -37.98 17.18 4.83
C LEU A 14 -37.88 16.99 3.32
N ILE A 15 -36.67 16.94 2.76
CA ILE A 15 -36.46 16.71 1.32
C ILE A 15 -37.05 15.35 0.93
N ALA A 16 -36.78 14.31 1.71
CA ALA A 16 -37.31 12.98 1.45
C ALA A 16 -38.85 12.93 1.53
N LEU A 17 -39.47 13.70 2.45
CA LEU A 17 -40.93 13.85 2.53
C LEU A 17 -41.50 14.53 1.28
N ILE A 18 -40.82 15.55 0.74
CA ILE A 18 -41.27 16.26 -0.46
C ILE A 18 -41.13 15.39 -1.71
N VAL A 19 -39.98 14.72 -1.88
CA VAL A 19 -39.67 13.95 -3.09
C VAL A 19 -40.45 12.64 -3.14
N LEU A 20 -40.46 11.90 -2.03
CA LEU A 20 -41.07 10.57 -1.97
C LEU A 20 -42.53 10.62 -1.51
N GLY A 21 -42.89 11.64 -0.73
CA GLY A 21 -44.20 11.79 -0.11
C GLY A 21 -44.22 11.24 1.33
N PRO A 22 -44.99 11.86 2.25
CA PRO A 22 -45.09 11.45 3.65
C PRO A 22 -45.62 10.02 3.84
N GLU A 23 -46.45 9.52 2.92
CA GLU A 23 -47.03 8.19 3.01
C GLU A 23 -46.08 7.09 2.50
N LYS A 24 -45.17 7.41 1.58
CA LYS A 24 -44.28 6.42 0.93
C LYS A 24 -42.93 6.29 1.61
N LEU A 25 -42.43 7.34 2.26
CA LEU A 25 -41.23 7.32 3.08
C LEU A 25 -41.22 6.22 4.16
N PRO A 26 -42.27 6.08 5.01
CA PRO A 26 -42.31 5.03 6.03
C PRO A 26 -42.39 3.64 5.41
N HIS A 27 -43.04 3.49 4.25
CA HIS A 27 -43.08 2.23 3.53
C HIS A 27 -41.68 1.84 3.01
N ALA A 28 -40.97 2.77 2.37
CA ALA A 28 -39.60 2.55 1.89
C ALA A 28 -38.62 2.22 3.03
N ALA A 29 -38.71 2.93 4.16
CA ALA A 29 -37.89 2.66 5.34
C ALA A 29 -38.17 1.27 5.92
N ARG A 30 -39.43 0.82 5.95
CA ARG A 30 -39.80 -0.53 6.39
C ARG A 30 -39.24 -1.60 5.46
N THR A 31 -39.31 -1.40 4.14
CA THR A 31 -38.79 -2.35 3.16
C THR A 31 -37.26 -2.43 3.21
N ALA A 32 -36.57 -1.28 3.22
CA ALA A 32 -35.12 -1.22 3.38
C ALA A 32 -34.69 -1.83 4.72
N GLY A 33 -35.40 -1.51 5.81
CA GLY A 33 -35.16 -2.08 7.14
C GLY A 33 -35.35 -3.59 7.18
N ALA A 34 -36.36 -4.14 6.47
CA ALA A 34 -36.57 -5.57 6.37
C ALA A 34 -35.43 -6.29 5.61
N LEU A 35 -34.89 -5.66 4.56
CA LEU A 35 -33.72 -6.17 3.83
C LEU A 35 -32.46 -6.14 4.69
N VAL A 36 -32.19 -5.02 5.36
CA VAL A 36 -31.05 -4.89 6.29
C VAL A 36 -31.19 -5.87 7.45
N ARG A 37 -32.40 -6.10 7.97
CA ARG A 37 -32.64 -7.10 9.03
C ARG A 37 -32.31 -8.52 8.55
N ARG A 38 -32.66 -8.87 7.33
CA ARG A 38 -32.32 -10.18 6.74
C ARG A 38 -30.81 -10.34 6.54
N LEU A 39 -30.14 -9.29 6.04
CA LEU A 39 -28.67 -9.26 5.92
C LEU A 39 -27.99 -9.41 7.28
N ARG A 40 -28.47 -8.70 8.30
CA ARG A 40 -27.94 -8.78 9.66
C ARG A 40 -28.14 -10.15 10.29
N ALA A 41 -29.33 -10.75 10.12
CA ALA A 41 -29.60 -12.11 10.58
C ALA A 41 -28.67 -13.15 9.90
N GLY A 42 -28.34 -12.96 8.61
CA GLY A 42 -27.37 -13.80 7.90
C GLY A 42 -25.94 -13.64 8.43
N TRP A 43 -25.54 -12.44 8.88
CA TRP A 43 -24.25 -12.23 9.54
C TRP A 43 -24.21 -12.86 10.93
N ASP A 44 -25.30 -12.76 11.69
CA ASP A 44 -25.39 -13.36 13.02
C ASP A 44 -25.37 -14.90 12.92
N SER A 45 -25.99 -15.50 11.90
CA SER A 45 -25.91 -16.96 11.67
C SER A 45 -24.55 -17.42 11.20
N VAL A 46 -23.88 -16.69 10.30
CA VAL A 46 -22.49 -17.01 9.89
C VAL A 46 -21.56 -16.89 11.08
N ARG A 47 -21.73 -15.87 11.93
CA ARG A 47 -20.96 -15.74 13.17
C ARG A 47 -21.21 -16.92 14.12
N ALA A 48 -22.46 -17.33 14.30
CA ALA A 48 -22.82 -18.45 15.16
C ALA A 48 -22.33 -19.80 14.63
N GLU A 49 -22.31 -20.01 13.32
CA GLU A 49 -21.75 -21.22 12.67
C GLU A 49 -20.22 -21.24 12.77
N VAL A 50 -19.57 -20.10 12.54
CA VAL A 50 -18.12 -19.93 12.67
C VAL A 50 -17.67 -20.12 14.12
N GLU A 51 -18.41 -19.61 15.10
CA GLU A 51 -18.08 -19.70 16.53
C GLU A 51 -18.35 -21.09 17.14
N ARG A 52 -19.09 -21.94 16.42
CA ARG A 52 -19.40 -23.32 16.84
C ARG A 52 -18.40 -24.36 16.33
N GLU A 53 -17.58 -24.01 15.32
CA GLU A 53 -16.57 -24.91 14.73
C GLU A 53 -15.13 -24.35 14.79
N LEU A 54 -14.94 -23.03 14.94
CA LEU A 54 -13.63 -22.39 15.10
C LEU A 54 -13.51 -21.75 16.48
N GLU A 55 -12.62 -22.30 17.30
CA GLU A 55 -12.07 -21.59 18.45
C GLU A 55 -11.56 -20.22 17.98
N ILE A 56 -12.17 -19.15 18.49
CA ILE A 56 -11.92 -17.73 18.15
C ILE A 56 -10.42 -17.34 18.28
N GLU A 57 -9.65 -18.17 18.96
CA GLU A 57 -8.22 -18.04 19.15
C GLU A 57 -7.41 -18.24 17.86
N ASP A 58 -7.84 -19.16 16.97
CA ASP A 58 -7.09 -19.48 15.75
C ASP A 58 -7.23 -18.40 14.68
N LEU A 59 -8.42 -17.84 14.43
CA LEU A 59 -8.55 -16.76 13.43
C LEU A 59 -7.81 -15.48 13.87
N LYS A 60 -7.81 -15.18 15.17
CA LYS A 60 -6.98 -14.11 15.74
C LYS A 60 -5.49 -14.41 15.59
N ARG A 61 -5.08 -15.67 15.75
CA ARG A 61 -3.70 -16.10 15.59
C ARG A 61 -3.25 -15.97 14.13
N THR A 62 -4.04 -16.44 13.16
CA THR A 62 -3.72 -16.33 11.72
C THR A 62 -3.67 -14.87 11.28
N ALA A 63 -4.57 -14.02 11.78
CA ALA A 63 -4.54 -12.59 11.49
C ALA A 63 -3.28 -11.90 12.07
N ARG A 64 -2.87 -12.25 13.30
CA ARG A 64 -1.62 -11.75 13.90
C ARG A 64 -0.38 -12.28 13.17
N GLU A 65 -0.37 -13.55 12.79
CA GLU A 65 0.74 -14.14 12.03
C GLU A 65 0.86 -13.52 10.63
N ALA A 66 -0.26 -13.23 9.96
CA ALA A 66 -0.26 -12.52 8.69
C ALA A 66 0.26 -11.09 8.83
N ALA A 67 -0.16 -10.37 9.88
CA ALA A 67 0.34 -9.03 10.18
C ALA A 67 1.86 -9.04 10.47
N ALA A 68 2.33 -9.97 11.30
CA ALA A 68 3.75 -10.12 11.61
C ALA A 68 4.60 -10.48 10.38
N ARG A 69 4.08 -11.35 9.49
CA ARG A 69 4.74 -11.66 8.22
C ARG A 69 4.80 -10.45 7.29
N ALA A 70 3.74 -9.64 7.23
CA ALA A 70 3.73 -8.43 6.43
C ALA A 70 4.75 -7.39 6.92
N GLU A 71 4.88 -7.22 8.24
CA GLU A 71 5.89 -6.35 8.84
C GLU A 71 7.31 -6.85 8.59
N ALA A 72 7.56 -8.16 8.75
CA ALA A 72 8.86 -8.76 8.45
C ALA A 72 9.23 -8.59 6.97
N MET A 73 8.28 -8.77 6.07
CA MET A 73 8.50 -8.59 4.63
C MET A 73 8.81 -7.13 4.27
N GLN A 74 8.16 -6.16 4.93
CA GLN A 74 8.52 -4.74 4.77
C GLN A 74 9.92 -4.43 5.30
N ALA A 75 10.30 -5.01 6.44
CA ALA A 75 11.64 -4.85 7.00
C ALA A 75 12.71 -5.43 6.07
N GLU A 76 12.47 -6.62 5.51
CA GLU A 76 13.34 -7.26 4.52
C GLU A 76 13.44 -6.44 3.23
N MET A 77 12.32 -5.94 2.70
CA MET A 77 12.33 -5.08 1.50
C MET A 77 13.12 -3.79 1.74
N ASN A 78 12.98 -3.17 2.92
CA ASN A 78 13.74 -1.98 3.29
C ASN A 78 15.24 -2.29 3.43
N LYS A 79 15.60 -3.47 3.95
CA LYS A 79 16.99 -3.91 4.07
C LYS A 79 17.60 -4.21 2.70
N ALA A 80 16.89 -4.95 1.85
CA ALA A 80 17.30 -5.24 0.48
C ALA A 80 17.45 -3.95 -0.34
N ALA A 81 16.57 -2.96 -0.16
CA ALA A 81 16.68 -1.66 -0.80
C ALA A 81 17.93 -0.88 -0.35
N ARG A 82 18.32 -0.99 0.95
CA ARG A 82 19.54 -0.37 1.49
C ARG A 82 20.80 -1.05 0.96
N GLU A 83 20.87 -2.37 1.02
CA GLU A 83 22.01 -3.15 0.50
C GLU A 83 22.19 -2.91 -0.99
N THR A 84 21.10 -2.91 -1.78
CA THR A 84 21.15 -2.57 -3.21
C THR A 84 21.71 -1.16 -3.42
N ARG A 85 21.33 -0.19 -2.59
CA ARG A 85 21.83 1.19 -2.69
C ARG A 85 23.31 1.30 -2.34
N GLU A 86 23.79 0.55 -1.34
CA GLU A 86 25.21 0.46 -0.98
C GLU A 86 26.01 -0.21 -2.10
N HIS A 87 25.57 -1.35 -2.62
CA HIS A 87 26.24 -2.04 -3.74
C HIS A 87 26.29 -1.20 -5.01
N VAL A 88 25.24 -0.42 -5.30
CA VAL A 88 25.25 0.54 -6.41
C VAL A 88 26.23 1.68 -6.14
N ALA A 89 26.31 2.18 -4.91
CA ALA A 89 27.24 3.26 -4.56
C ALA A 89 28.71 2.80 -4.65
N THR A 90 29.04 1.61 -4.17
CA THR A 90 30.40 1.05 -4.26
C THR A 90 30.76 0.72 -5.70
N THR A 91 29.85 0.09 -6.45
CA THR A 91 30.07 -0.20 -7.87
C THR A 91 30.26 1.09 -8.69
N ALA A 92 29.48 2.14 -8.40
CA ALA A 92 29.66 3.44 -9.04
C ALA A 92 31.02 4.08 -8.69
N ALA A 93 31.49 3.92 -7.44
CA ALA A 93 32.80 4.39 -7.02
C ALA A 93 33.95 3.62 -7.70
N ASP A 94 33.86 2.29 -7.78
CA ASP A 94 34.86 1.43 -8.40
C ASP A 94 34.93 1.63 -9.92
N VAL A 95 33.79 1.85 -10.57
CA VAL A 95 33.74 2.19 -12.00
C VAL A 95 34.36 3.57 -12.22
N HIS A 96 34.11 4.54 -11.33
CA HIS A 96 34.69 5.87 -11.46
C HIS A 96 36.21 5.86 -11.29
N SER A 97 36.75 5.09 -10.35
CA SER A 97 38.20 4.94 -10.19
C SER A 97 38.83 4.21 -11.37
N SER A 98 38.21 3.14 -11.88
CA SER A 98 38.70 2.41 -13.05
C SER A 98 38.74 3.27 -14.31
N ILE A 99 37.73 4.13 -14.50
CA ILE A 99 37.70 5.09 -15.61
C ILE A 99 38.78 6.16 -15.43
N ALA A 100 38.99 6.65 -14.20
CA ALA A 100 40.03 7.63 -13.91
C ALA A 100 41.44 7.07 -14.12
N GLU A 101 41.67 5.81 -13.72
CA GLU A 101 42.93 5.09 -13.90
C GLU A 101 43.22 4.83 -15.39
N THR A 102 42.25 4.29 -16.12
CA THR A 102 42.34 4.11 -17.59
C THR A 102 42.61 5.43 -18.31
N ARG A 103 42.00 6.54 -17.86
CA ARG A 103 42.22 7.86 -18.44
C ARG A 103 43.65 8.36 -18.21
N ASN A 104 44.23 8.04 -17.06
CA ASN A 104 45.60 8.41 -16.73
C ASN A 104 46.60 7.57 -17.55
N ASP A 105 46.37 6.27 -17.68
CA ASP A 105 47.18 5.36 -18.50
C ASP A 105 47.15 5.74 -19.98
N VAL A 106 45.98 6.16 -20.48
CA VAL A 106 45.84 6.66 -21.86
C VAL A 106 46.52 8.03 -22.02
N ALA A 107 46.44 8.93 -21.03
CA ALA A 107 47.13 10.22 -21.08
C ALA A 107 48.66 10.05 -21.06
N GLU A 108 49.17 9.09 -20.30
CA GLU A 108 50.59 8.75 -20.23
C GLU A 108 51.09 8.11 -21.55
N ALA A 109 50.30 7.20 -22.15
CA ALA A 109 50.61 6.60 -23.44
C ALA A 109 50.57 7.61 -24.61
N VAL A 110 49.70 8.62 -24.53
CA VAL A 110 49.62 9.71 -25.53
C VAL A 110 50.78 10.68 -25.36
N ALA A 111 51.17 11.02 -24.12
CA ALA A 111 52.35 11.86 -23.84
C ALA A 111 53.67 11.19 -24.27
N SER A 112 53.75 9.86 -24.18
CA SER A 112 54.93 9.10 -24.64
C SER A 112 55.06 9.01 -26.17
N LYS A 113 54.02 9.38 -26.95
CA LYS A 113 54.01 9.23 -28.42
C LYS A 113 54.32 10.54 -29.18
N GLU A 114 54.54 11.65 -28.47
CA GLU A 114 54.78 12.98 -29.06
C GLU A 114 56.26 13.47 -28.98
N ALA A 115 57.24 12.56 -28.96
CA ALA A 115 58.63 12.92 -29.28
C ALA A 115 58.87 12.74 -30.80
N PRO A 116 59.18 13.81 -31.56
CA PRO A 116 59.07 13.83 -33.02
C PRO A 116 60.20 13.05 -33.71
N HIS A 117 59.86 12.09 -34.56
CA HIS A 117 60.78 11.58 -35.57
C HIS A 117 60.89 12.60 -36.72
N GLY A 118 61.85 13.50 -36.59
CA GLY A 118 62.36 14.33 -37.68
C GLY A 118 63.26 13.53 -38.62
N THR A 119 63.02 13.75 -39.92
CA THR A 119 64.00 13.78 -41.03
C THR A 119 65.02 12.65 -41.15
N VAL A 120 64.92 11.85 -42.22
CA VAL A 120 65.92 11.80 -43.30
C VAL A 120 65.20 11.64 -44.63
#